data_AF-A0A3D6D9V0-F1
#
_entry.id   AF-A0A3D6D9V0-F1
#
_cell.length_a   1.000
_cell.length_b   1.000
_cell.length_c   1.000
_cell.angle_alpha   90.00
_cell.angle_beta   90.00
_cell.angle_gamma   90.00
#
_symmetry.space_group_name_H-M   'P 1'
#
loop_
_entity.id
_entity.type
_entity.pdbx_description
1 polymer ?
#
loop_
_entity_poly.entity_id
_entity_poly.type
_entity_poly.pdbx_seq_one_letter_code
_entity_poly.pdbx_strand_id
1 'polypeptide(L)'
;GVLTSLNKLGLETGANQLPAIRQWFREQPLESFVSQCMDLANLRAICMTNSPFDPQEKNVWDQNPTRDERFLTGLRLDPLLLDWNNAGKHLKSWGYEVDENLSDSSCQEIIRFLNDWKQKINPLYLMVSLPPTFSYPANDTTTKILKEAVIPFCRDSGLPLALMIGVKRAVNPSLQLAGDGLGRADLVALESLCAENQDVKFLCTVLSRENQQELCVIGRKFRNLHIFGCWWFTNIPSIIEEMTRLRLELLGTSFTAQHSDARVLDQVIYKWNHSRQIMIDVLTDKYTHLSQTGWPLTDQAIQRDVNNLLGAGFEEFCR
;
A
#
# COMPACT_ATOMS: atom_id res chain seq x y z
N GLY A 1 4.64 18.96 -7.18
CA GLY A 1 4.54 17.58 -7.71
C GLY A 1 4.82 17.55 -9.19
N VAL A 2 3.80 17.73 -10.03
CA VAL A 2 3.90 17.63 -11.51
C VAL A 2 5.05 18.43 -12.12
N LEU A 3 5.25 19.68 -11.70
CA LEU A 3 6.35 20.52 -12.19
C LEU A 3 7.74 19.88 -11.94
N THR A 4 7.91 19.15 -10.84
CA THR A 4 9.14 18.41 -10.56
C THR A 4 9.33 17.26 -11.54
N SER A 5 8.29 16.50 -11.87
CA SER A 5 8.37 15.45 -12.89
C SER A 5 8.74 16.03 -14.26
N LEU A 6 8.06 17.11 -14.69
CA LEU A 6 8.36 17.77 -15.95
C LEU A 6 9.82 18.28 -16.01
N ASN A 7 10.28 18.95 -14.96
CA ASN A 7 11.67 19.40 -14.88
C ASN A 7 12.67 18.25 -14.92
N LYS A 8 12.41 17.14 -14.23
CA LYS A 8 13.27 15.95 -14.24
C LYS A 8 13.27 15.22 -15.58
N LEU A 9 12.19 15.34 -16.36
CA LEU A 9 12.10 14.88 -17.74
C LEU A 9 12.77 15.84 -18.75
N GLY A 10 13.35 16.96 -18.27
CA GLY A 10 13.98 17.96 -19.12
C GLY A 10 13.00 18.88 -19.85
N LEU A 11 11.74 18.95 -19.40
CA LEU A 11 10.70 19.75 -20.04
C LEU A 11 10.64 21.15 -19.43
N GLU A 12 10.57 22.15 -20.31
CA GLU A 12 10.34 23.53 -19.89
C GLU A 12 8.89 23.72 -19.42
N THR A 13 8.74 24.38 -18.27
CA THR A 13 7.45 24.72 -17.70
C THR A 13 7.26 26.22 -17.71
N GLY A 14 6.07 26.69 -18.07
CA GLY A 14 5.75 28.11 -18.10
C GLY A 14 4.44 28.39 -18.82
N ALA A 15 4.12 29.67 -18.99
CA ALA A 15 2.99 30.08 -19.79
C ALA A 15 3.13 29.51 -21.22
N ASN A 16 2.02 29.01 -21.77
CA ASN A 16 1.93 28.48 -23.14
C ASN A 16 2.78 27.23 -23.47
N GLN A 17 3.40 26.56 -22.49
CA GLN A 17 4.20 25.35 -22.74
C GLN A 17 3.39 24.04 -22.82
N LEU A 18 2.13 24.06 -22.38
CA LEU A 18 1.29 22.85 -22.34
C LEU A 18 1.14 22.10 -23.69
N PRO A 19 1.00 22.78 -24.85
CA PRO A 19 0.99 22.10 -26.14
C PRO A 19 2.28 21.33 -26.44
N ALA A 20 3.46 21.94 -26.17
CA ALA A 20 4.76 21.30 -26.39
C ALA A 20 4.95 20.10 -25.46
N ILE A 21 4.58 20.23 -24.19
CA ILE A 21 4.62 19.12 -23.21
C ILE A 21 3.75 17.95 -23.71
N ARG A 22 2.52 18.23 -24.15
CA ARG A 22 1.62 17.19 -24.70
C ARG A 22 2.19 16.52 -25.93
N GLN A 23 2.84 17.28 -26.81
CA GLN A 23 3.48 16.73 -28.00
C GLN A 23 4.63 15.78 -27.61
N TRP A 24 5.48 16.19 -26.68
CA TRP A 24 6.57 15.36 -26.17
C TRP A 24 6.07 14.01 -25.63
N PHE A 25 5.00 14.00 -24.81
CA PHE A 25 4.43 12.76 -24.27
C PHE A 25 3.88 11.82 -25.37
N ARG A 26 3.36 12.35 -26.48
CA ARG A 26 2.88 11.51 -27.61
C ARG A 26 4.00 10.82 -28.35
N GLU A 27 5.20 11.37 -28.29
CA GLU A 27 6.38 10.85 -28.99
C GLU A 27 7.12 9.78 -28.18
N GLN A 28 6.74 9.54 -26.92
CA GLN A 28 7.41 8.57 -26.06
C GLN A 28 6.89 7.14 -26.27
N PRO A 29 7.75 6.17 -26.62
CA PRO A 29 7.40 4.75 -26.57
C PRO A 29 7.14 4.31 -25.13
N LEU A 30 6.07 3.53 -24.90
CA LEU A 30 5.63 3.14 -23.55
C LEU A 30 6.73 2.46 -22.73
N GLU A 31 7.40 1.43 -23.27
CA GLU A 31 8.42 0.66 -22.56
C GLU A 31 9.65 1.52 -22.18
N SER A 32 10.08 2.37 -23.11
CA SER A 32 11.16 3.33 -22.88
C SER A 32 10.76 4.36 -21.81
N PHE A 33 9.53 4.84 -21.85
CA PHE A 33 9.02 5.82 -20.89
C PHE A 33 8.84 5.23 -19.48
N VAL A 34 8.40 3.97 -19.37
CA VAL A 34 8.39 3.21 -18.11
C VAL A 34 9.79 3.16 -17.52
N SER A 35 10.78 2.73 -18.31
CA SER A 35 12.17 2.61 -17.85
C SER A 35 12.73 3.98 -17.44
N GLN A 36 12.51 5.02 -18.24
CA GLN A 36 12.92 6.39 -17.91
C GLN A 36 12.32 6.88 -16.58
N CYS A 37 11.02 6.64 -16.34
CA CYS A 37 10.38 7.04 -15.09
C CYS A 37 10.96 6.28 -13.89
N MET A 38 11.21 4.98 -14.02
CA MET A 38 11.81 4.16 -12.96
C MET A 38 13.25 4.58 -12.68
N ASP A 39 14.05 4.88 -13.70
CA ASP A 39 15.44 5.32 -13.56
C ASP A 39 15.52 6.70 -12.89
N LEU A 40 14.72 7.67 -13.35
CA LEU A 40 14.65 9.00 -12.73
C LEU A 40 14.16 8.95 -11.28
N ALA A 41 13.27 8.01 -10.98
CA ALA A 41 12.79 7.77 -9.62
C ALA A 41 13.70 6.80 -8.83
N ASN A 42 14.78 6.28 -9.41
CA ASN A 42 15.64 5.24 -8.84
C ASN A 42 14.83 4.11 -8.18
N LEU A 43 14.02 3.42 -8.99
CA LEU A 43 13.16 2.31 -8.57
C LEU A 43 13.63 1.00 -9.18
N ARG A 44 13.78 -0.02 -8.32
CA ARG A 44 14.01 -1.39 -8.77
C ARG A 44 12.71 -2.06 -9.22
N ALA A 45 11.61 -1.81 -8.52
CA ALA A 45 10.33 -2.45 -8.76
C ALA A 45 9.15 -1.54 -8.36
N ILE A 46 7.98 -1.84 -8.90
CA ILE A 46 6.69 -1.22 -8.59
C ILE A 46 5.73 -2.33 -8.15
N CYS A 47 5.15 -2.21 -6.97
CA CYS A 47 4.06 -3.10 -6.55
C CYS A 47 2.73 -2.52 -7.01
N MET A 48 2.00 -3.27 -7.82
CA MET A 48 0.69 -2.91 -8.35
C MET A 48 -0.42 -3.23 -7.35
N THR A 49 -1.56 -2.57 -7.53
CA THR A 49 -2.83 -2.91 -6.88
C THR A 49 -3.68 -3.66 -7.89
N ASN A 50 -3.89 -4.96 -7.68
CA ASN A 50 -4.57 -5.82 -8.64
C ASN A 50 -5.95 -6.24 -8.13
N SER A 51 -7.00 -5.84 -8.82
CA SER A 51 -8.38 -6.09 -8.41
C SER A 51 -9.05 -7.14 -9.31
N PRO A 52 -9.41 -8.32 -8.76
CA PRO A 52 -10.10 -9.35 -9.52
C PRO A 52 -11.55 -8.97 -9.88
N PHE A 53 -12.07 -7.92 -9.25
CA PHE A 53 -13.41 -7.39 -9.47
C PHE A 53 -13.43 -6.19 -10.43
N ASP A 54 -12.28 -5.73 -10.92
CA ASP A 54 -12.24 -4.80 -12.05
C ASP A 54 -12.34 -5.62 -13.36
N PRO A 55 -13.40 -5.44 -14.18
CA PRO A 55 -13.58 -6.26 -15.37
C PRO A 55 -12.49 -6.07 -16.43
N GLN A 56 -11.91 -4.88 -16.53
CA GLN A 56 -10.84 -4.60 -17.50
C GLN A 56 -9.56 -5.31 -17.06
N GLU A 57 -9.22 -5.20 -15.77
CA GLU A 57 -8.03 -5.84 -15.23
C GLU A 57 -8.16 -7.37 -15.22
N LYS A 58 -9.31 -7.91 -14.79
CA LYS A 58 -9.57 -9.35 -14.81
C LYS A 58 -9.40 -9.93 -16.20
N ASN A 59 -9.93 -9.26 -17.23
CA ASN A 59 -9.78 -9.70 -18.62
C ASN A 59 -8.32 -9.77 -19.07
N VAL A 60 -7.47 -8.84 -18.61
CA VAL A 60 -6.02 -8.90 -18.87
C VAL A 60 -5.42 -10.12 -18.21
N TRP A 61 -5.70 -10.39 -16.93
CA TRP A 61 -5.14 -11.55 -16.22
C TRP A 61 -5.64 -12.90 -16.75
N ASP A 62 -6.89 -12.97 -17.23
CA ASP A 62 -7.44 -14.18 -17.83
C ASP A 62 -6.76 -14.55 -19.15
N GLN A 63 -6.11 -13.59 -19.82
CA GLN A 63 -5.30 -13.84 -21.03
C GLN A 63 -3.88 -14.32 -20.72
N ASN A 64 -3.52 -14.45 -19.43
CA ASN A 64 -2.20 -14.87 -18.97
C ASN A 64 -1.06 -14.05 -19.62
N PRO A 65 -1.00 -12.73 -19.35
CA PRO A 65 -0.12 -11.83 -20.06
C PRO A 65 1.35 -12.09 -19.66
N THR A 66 2.26 -11.81 -20.58
CA THR A 66 3.68 -11.68 -20.20
C THR A 66 3.84 -10.40 -19.37
N ARG A 67 4.42 -10.53 -18.19
CA ARG A 67 4.58 -9.43 -17.24
C ARG A 67 6.06 -9.04 -17.13
N ASP A 68 6.33 -7.74 -17.18
CA ASP A 68 7.62 -7.18 -16.80
C ASP A 68 7.90 -7.48 -15.31
N GLU A 69 9.02 -8.13 -15.02
CA GLU A 69 9.39 -8.57 -13.66
C GLU A 69 9.54 -7.42 -12.66
N ARG A 70 9.73 -6.19 -13.14
CA ARG A 70 9.75 -4.98 -12.31
C ARG A 70 8.39 -4.66 -11.71
N PHE A 71 7.31 -5.23 -12.25
CA PHE A 71 5.94 -5.03 -11.75
C PHE A 71 5.48 -6.20 -10.89
N LEU A 72 5.58 -6.02 -9.58
CA LEU A 72 5.10 -6.96 -8.57
C LEU A 72 3.59 -6.76 -8.36
N THR A 73 2.92 -7.74 -7.76
CA THR A 73 1.46 -7.76 -7.66
C THR A 73 1.01 -7.76 -6.20
N GLY A 74 -0.14 -7.15 -5.94
CA GLY A 74 -0.84 -7.17 -4.66
C GLY A 74 -2.32 -7.44 -4.89
N LEU A 75 -2.92 -8.38 -4.16
CA LEU A 75 -4.30 -8.81 -4.39
C LEU A 75 -5.28 -7.93 -3.60
N ARG A 76 -6.04 -7.09 -4.28
CA ARG A 76 -7.02 -6.18 -3.67
C ARG A 76 -8.35 -6.88 -3.36
N LEU A 77 -8.79 -6.78 -2.11
CA LEU A 77 -9.97 -7.45 -1.57
C LEU A 77 -11.14 -6.52 -1.23
N ASP A 78 -11.06 -5.21 -1.46
CA ASP A 78 -12.12 -4.28 -1.01
C ASP A 78 -13.54 -4.73 -1.41
N PRO A 79 -13.82 -5.13 -2.67
CA PRO A 79 -15.18 -5.54 -3.03
C PRO A 79 -15.61 -6.82 -2.31
N LEU A 80 -14.70 -7.78 -2.12
CA LEU A 80 -14.97 -9.03 -1.41
C LEU A 80 -15.36 -8.76 0.05
N LEU A 81 -14.64 -7.86 0.72
CA LEU A 81 -14.84 -7.59 2.15
C LEU A 81 -15.96 -6.58 2.43
N LEU A 82 -16.14 -5.58 1.57
CA LEU A 82 -17.03 -4.44 1.84
C LEU A 82 -18.34 -4.47 1.06
N ASP A 83 -18.48 -5.36 0.08
CA ASP A 83 -19.68 -5.47 -0.77
C ASP A 83 -19.96 -6.94 -1.14
N TRP A 84 -20.16 -7.78 -0.12
CA TRP A 84 -20.40 -9.22 -0.30
C TRP A 84 -21.57 -9.52 -1.25
N ASN A 85 -22.64 -8.73 -1.21
CA ASN A 85 -23.81 -8.96 -2.05
C ASN A 85 -23.48 -8.93 -3.55
N ASN A 86 -22.57 -8.04 -3.97
CA ASN A 86 -22.12 -8.00 -5.37
C ASN A 86 -20.95 -8.95 -5.61
N ALA A 87 -19.99 -9.03 -4.68
CA ALA A 87 -18.86 -9.95 -4.79
C ALA A 87 -19.31 -11.41 -4.90
N GLY A 88 -20.26 -11.85 -4.07
CA GLY A 88 -20.83 -13.19 -4.08
C GLY A 88 -21.50 -13.54 -5.43
N LYS A 89 -22.21 -12.58 -6.06
CA LYS A 89 -22.77 -12.76 -7.41
C LYS A 89 -21.68 -12.97 -8.45
N HIS A 90 -20.60 -12.20 -8.36
CA HIS A 90 -19.44 -12.37 -9.25
C HIS A 90 -18.78 -13.73 -9.03
N LEU A 91 -18.51 -14.11 -7.79
CA LEU A 91 -17.94 -15.42 -7.43
C LEU A 91 -18.81 -16.55 -8.00
N LYS A 92 -20.13 -16.51 -7.81
CA LYS A 92 -21.05 -17.48 -8.40
C LYS A 92 -20.99 -17.52 -9.93
N SER A 93 -20.89 -16.36 -10.58
CA SER A 93 -20.75 -16.28 -12.05
C SER A 93 -19.41 -16.84 -12.56
N TRP A 94 -18.38 -16.85 -11.71
CA TRP A 94 -17.06 -17.40 -12.00
C TRP A 94 -16.91 -18.86 -11.58
N GLY A 95 -18.00 -19.51 -11.15
CA GLY A 95 -18.01 -20.93 -10.79
C GLY A 95 -17.59 -21.22 -9.34
N TYR A 96 -17.69 -20.24 -8.43
CA TYR A 96 -17.55 -20.47 -6.99
C TYR A 96 -18.92 -20.67 -6.34
N GLU A 97 -19.10 -21.77 -5.61
CA GLU A 97 -20.38 -22.18 -5.02
C GLU A 97 -20.68 -21.44 -3.72
N VAL A 98 -20.89 -20.13 -3.83
CA VAL A 98 -21.20 -19.26 -2.69
C VAL A 98 -22.71 -18.96 -2.57
N ASP A 99 -23.14 -18.71 -1.35
CA ASP A 99 -24.50 -18.37 -0.95
C ASP A 99 -24.58 -16.99 -0.28
N GLU A 100 -25.78 -16.39 -0.28
CA GLU A 100 -26.01 -15.04 0.25
C GLU A 100 -25.77 -14.93 1.76
N ASN A 101 -25.96 -16.04 2.50
CA ASN A 101 -25.80 -16.08 3.96
C ASN A 101 -24.34 -16.32 4.40
N LEU A 102 -23.42 -16.44 3.44
CA LEU A 102 -22.01 -16.71 3.67
C LEU A 102 -21.85 -17.94 4.58
N SER A 103 -22.39 -19.09 4.21
CA SER A 103 -22.18 -20.33 4.99
C SER A 103 -20.71 -20.72 5.07
N ASP A 104 -20.38 -21.71 5.92
CA ASP A 104 -19.01 -22.23 6.02
C ASP A 104 -18.51 -22.76 4.67
N SER A 105 -19.40 -23.33 3.85
CA SER A 105 -19.08 -23.75 2.48
C SER A 105 -18.73 -22.55 1.57
N SER A 106 -19.43 -21.42 1.72
CA SER A 106 -19.07 -20.18 1.03
C SER A 106 -17.68 -19.69 1.43
N CYS A 107 -17.31 -19.79 2.71
CA CYS A 107 -15.97 -19.41 3.18
C CYS A 107 -14.88 -20.30 2.55
N GLN A 108 -15.13 -21.60 2.39
CA GLN A 108 -14.21 -22.50 1.67
C GLN A 108 -14.08 -22.12 0.19
N GLU A 109 -15.17 -21.75 -0.47
CA GLU A 109 -15.14 -21.28 -1.85
C GLU A 109 -14.42 -19.93 -2.02
N ILE A 110 -14.48 -19.05 -1.01
CA ILE A 110 -13.64 -17.84 -0.96
C ILE A 110 -12.16 -18.23 -0.84
N ILE A 111 -11.81 -19.20 0.01
CA ILE A 111 -10.41 -19.68 0.10
C ILE A 111 -9.95 -20.27 -1.24
N ARG A 112 -10.80 -21.01 -1.94
CA ARG A 112 -10.51 -21.51 -3.29
C ARG A 112 -10.26 -20.36 -4.27
N PHE A 113 -11.13 -19.35 -4.26
CA PHE A 113 -10.94 -18.12 -5.04
C PHE A 113 -9.60 -17.43 -4.77
N LEU A 114 -9.23 -17.29 -3.50
CA LEU A 114 -7.95 -16.67 -3.11
C LEU A 114 -6.75 -17.50 -3.60
N ASN A 115 -6.83 -18.83 -3.55
CA ASN A 115 -5.79 -19.72 -4.07
C ASN A 115 -5.66 -19.63 -5.59
N ASP A 116 -6.77 -19.61 -6.33
CA ASP A 116 -6.78 -19.47 -7.79
C ASP A 116 -6.14 -18.14 -8.21
N TRP A 117 -6.46 -17.04 -7.50
CA TRP A 117 -5.84 -15.74 -7.75
C TRP A 117 -4.38 -15.67 -7.31
N LYS A 118 -4.00 -16.32 -6.21
CA LYS A 118 -2.59 -16.45 -5.81
C LYS A 118 -1.78 -17.10 -6.91
N GLN A 119 -2.26 -18.19 -7.49
CA GLN A 119 -1.59 -18.86 -8.60
C GLN A 119 -1.55 -17.99 -9.85
N LYS A 120 -2.62 -17.25 -10.14
CA LYS A 120 -2.73 -16.42 -11.34
C LYS A 120 -1.78 -15.21 -11.34
N ILE A 121 -1.67 -14.49 -10.22
CA ILE A 121 -0.93 -13.21 -10.18
C ILE A 121 0.33 -13.24 -9.31
N ASN A 122 0.54 -14.29 -8.51
CA ASN A 122 1.64 -14.43 -7.54
C ASN A 122 1.84 -13.18 -6.67
N PRO A 123 0.84 -12.78 -5.86
CA PRO A 123 0.88 -11.53 -5.12
C PRO A 123 1.86 -11.58 -3.95
N LEU A 124 2.48 -10.44 -3.63
CA LEU A 124 3.31 -10.28 -2.43
C LEU A 124 2.49 -10.19 -1.14
N TYR A 125 1.26 -9.69 -1.24
CA TYR A 125 0.34 -9.51 -0.12
C TYR A 125 -1.10 -9.39 -0.63
N LEU A 126 -2.07 -9.55 0.27
CA LEU A 126 -3.46 -9.17 0.06
C LEU A 126 -3.68 -7.78 0.63
N MET A 127 -4.63 -7.00 0.11
CA MET A 127 -4.87 -5.64 0.61
C MET A 127 -6.33 -5.24 0.65
N VAL A 128 -6.69 -4.40 1.62
CA VAL A 128 -8.01 -3.81 1.74
C VAL A 128 -7.93 -2.37 2.27
N SER A 129 -8.70 -1.46 1.68
CA SER A 129 -8.95 -0.13 2.25
C SER A 129 -10.22 -0.11 3.09
N LEU A 130 -10.08 0.13 4.39
CA LEU A 130 -11.16 0.04 5.39
C LEU A 130 -11.66 1.42 5.84
N PRO A 131 -12.97 1.56 6.14
CA PRO A 131 -13.52 2.81 6.63
C PRO A 131 -13.06 3.11 8.08
N PRO A 132 -13.20 4.36 8.55
CA PRO A 132 -12.91 4.71 9.94
C PRO A 132 -13.78 3.97 10.96
N THR A 133 -14.95 3.50 10.54
CA THR A 133 -15.91 2.73 11.35
C THR A 133 -15.62 1.24 11.37
N PHE A 134 -14.52 0.77 10.76
CA PHE A 134 -14.14 -0.63 10.81
C PHE A 134 -13.91 -1.06 12.26
N SER A 135 -14.52 -2.18 12.63
CA SER A 135 -14.37 -2.81 13.93
C SER A 135 -14.09 -4.30 13.74
N TYR A 136 -13.30 -4.87 14.64
CA TYR A 136 -12.99 -6.28 14.67
C TYR A 136 -12.70 -6.71 16.11
N PRO A 137 -13.30 -7.81 16.62
CA PRO A 137 -14.38 -8.55 15.97
C PRO A 137 -15.71 -7.76 15.97
N ALA A 138 -16.51 -7.93 14.92
CA ALA A 138 -17.89 -7.45 14.83
C ALA A 138 -18.83 -8.56 14.34
N ASN A 139 -20.14 -8.43 14.56
CA ASN A 139 -21.14 -9.36 14.01
C ASN A 139 -21.59 -8.89 12.62
N ASP A 140 -20.66 -8.90 11.66
CA ASP A 140 -20.90 -8.48 10.29
C ASP A 140 -20.21 -9.38 9.26
N THR A 141 -20.56 -9.19 7.99
CA THR A 141 -20.04 -9.98 6.87
C THR A 141 -18.53 -9.77 6.70
N THR A 142 -18.02 -8.55 6.89
CA THR A 142 -16.59 -8.24 6.82
C THR A 142 -15.79 -9.10 7.80
N THR A 143 -16.21 -9.14 9.07
CA THR A 143 -15.56 -9.92 10.12
C THR A 143 -15.64 -11.41 9.82
N LYS A 144 -16.80 -11.90 9.35
CA LYS A 144 -16.95 -13.31 8.99
C LYS A 144 -16.01 -13.72 7.85
N ILE A 145 -15.93 -12.95 6.76
CA ILE A 145 -15.01 -13.23 5.64
C ILE A 145 -13.55 -13.14 6.11
N LEU A 146 -13.20 -12.14 6.92
CA LEU A 146 -11.85 -12.02 7.47
C LEU A 146 -11.47 -13.26 8.28
N LYS A 147 -12.30 -13.61 9.27
CA LYS A 147 -12.01 -14.67 10.25
C LYS A 147 -12.05 -16.07 9.65
N GLU A 148 -13.03 -16.35 8.79
CA GLU A 148 -13.31 -17.71 8.31
C GLU A 148 -12.66 -17.99 6.93
N ALA A 149 -12.18 -16.98 6.20
CA ALA A 149 -11.58 -17.18 4.88
C ALA A 149 -10.23 -16.47 4.68
N VAL A 150 -10.15 -15.15 4.84
CA VAL A 150 -8.93 -14.38 4.51
C VAL A 150 -7.78 -14.68 5.45
N ILE A 151 -8.02 -14.67 6.77
CA ILE A 151 -7.00 -14.96 7.79
C ILE A 151 -6.50 -16.41 7.68
N PRO A 152 -7.37 -17.45 7.59
CA PRO A 152 -6.94 -18.81 7.30
C PRO A 152 -6.09 -18.91 6.02
N PHE A 153 -6.52 -18.27 4.94
CA PHE A 153 -5.73 -18.23 3.72
C PHE A 153 -4.35 -17.57 3.91
N CYS A 154 -4.26 -16.42 4.60
CA CYS A 154 -2.99 -15.75 4.87
C CYS A 154 -2.06 -16.62 5.71
N ARG A 155 -2.60 -17.33 6.72
CA ARG A 155 -1.87 -18.28 7.56
C ARG A 155 -1.26 -19.41 6.74
N ASP A 156 -2.06 -20.06 5.90
CA ASP A 156 -1.61 -21.20 5.10
C ASP A 156 -0.67 -20.79 3.96
N SER A 157 -0.90 -19.61 3.37
CA SER A 157 -0.15 -19.11 2.22
C SER A 157 1.13 -18.38 2.58
N GLY A 158 1.29 -17.93 3.83
CA GLY A 158 2.36 -17.04 4.31
C GLY A 158 2.24 -15.58 3.85
N LEU A 159 1.19 -15.23 3.09
CA LEU A 159 1.02 -13.89 2.53
C LEU A 159 0.52 -12.90 3.60
N PRO A 160 1.15 -11.71 3.72
CA PRO A 160 0.64 -10.67 4.61
C PRO A 160 -0.72 -10.12 4.17
N LEU A 161 -1.50 -9.63 5.14
CA LEU A 161 -2.70 -8.83 4.89
C LEU A 161 -2.41 -7.34 5.15
N ALA A 162 -2.49 -6.53 4.10
CA ALA A 162 -2.32 -5.09 4.15
C ALA A 162 -3.65 -4.36 4.44
N LEU A 163 -3.68 -3.62 5.54
CA LEU A 163 -4.81 -2.85 6.02
C LEU A 163 -4.54 -1.36 5.81
N MET A 164 -5.33 -0.71 4.96
CA MET A 164 -5.27 0.73 4.72
C MET A 164 -6.50 1.39 5.35
N ILE A 165 -6.38 1.93 6.56
CA ILE A 165 -7.54 2.25 7.41
C ILE A 165 -7.81 3.76 7.43
N GLY A 166 -9.07 4.17 7.24
CA GLY A 166 -9.54 5.53 7.54
C GLY A 166 -10.18 6.29 6.37
N VAL A 167 -10.44 5.64 5.23
CA VAL A 167 -11.09 6.30 4.08
C VAL A 167 -12.61 6.41 4.26
N LYS A 168 -13.16 7.62 4.15
CA LYS A 168 -14.61 7.84 4.05
C LYS A 168 -14.97 7.94 2.57
N ARG A 169 -15.55 6.89 2.00
CA ARG A 169 -15.85 6.86 0.57
C ARG A 169 -16.99 7.81 0.20
N ALA A 170 -16.87 8.43 -0.97
CA ALA A 170 -17.92 9.20 -1.62
C ALA A 170 -18.61 10.25 -0.71
N VAL A 171 -17.82 10.99 0.07
CA VAL A 171 -18.31 12.18 0.83
C VAL A 171 -18.90 13.20 -0.14
N ASN A 172 -18.30 13.34 -1.33
CA ASN A 172 -18.90 14.06 -2.45
C ASN A 172 -18.93 13.16 -3.70
N PRO A 173 -20.02 12.42 -3.94
CA PRO A 173 -20.09 11.47 -5.06
C PRO A 173 -19.89 12.10 -6.45
N SER A 174 -20.22 13.38 -6.61
CA SER A 174 -20.06 14.09 -7.90
C SER A 174 -18.60 14.22 -8.34
N LEU A 175 -17.66 14.11 -7.41
CA LEU A 175 -16.21 14.16 -7.66
C LEU A 175 -15.59 12.81 -7.98
N GLN A 176 -16.38 11.72 -8.01
CA GLN A 176 -15.92 10.37 -8.33
C GLN A 176 -14.69 9.99 -7.47
N LEU A 177 -13.55 9.65 -8.09
CA LEU A 177 -12.31 9.27 -7.39
C LEU A 177 -11.73 10.37 -6.49
N ALA A 178 -12.12 11.64 -6.69
CA ALA A 178 -11.73 12.76 -5.83
C ALA A 178 -12.76 13.07 -4.72
N GLY A 179 -13.84 12.29 -4.63
CA GLY A 179 -14.94 12.48 -3.70
C GLY A 179 -14.76 11.85 -2.32
N ASP A 180 -13.66 11.13 -2.11
CA ASP A 180 -13.36 10.46 -0.86
C ASP A 180 -12.78 11.45 0.17
N GLY A 181 -13.12 11.23 1.44
CA GLY A 181 -12.56 11.94 2.58
C GLY A 181 -11.81 11.01 3.52
N LEU A 182 -11.48 11.53 4.70
CA LEU A 182 -10.82 10.77 5.76
C LEU A 182 -11.59 10.82 7.08
N GLY A 183 -11.32 9.86 7.95
CA GLY A 183 -11.72 9.90 9.36
C GLY A 183 -10.72 9.17 10.25
N ARG A 184 -10.67 9.61 11.51
CA ARG A 184 -9.98 8.88 12.58
C ARG A 184 -10.69 7.55 12.80
N ALA A 185 -9.91 6.47 12.83
CA ALA A 185 -10.37 5.13 13.16
C ALA A 185 -10.07 4.78 14.62
N ASP A 186 -10.80 3.82 15.17
CA ASP A 186 -10.43 3.13 16.40
C ASP A 186 -9.48 1.97 16.07
N LEU A 187 -8.24 2.04 16.55
CA LEU A 187 -7.23 1.04 16.22
C LEU A 187 -7.29 -0.22 17.11
N VAL A 188 -8.25 -0.32 18.03
CA VAL A 188 -8.53 -1.57 18.77
C VAL A 188 -8.81 -2.74 17.81
N ALA A 189 -9.40 -2.47 16.64
CA ALA A 189 -9.60 -3.48 15.61
C ALA A 189 -8.27 -4.07 15.10
N LEU A 190 -7.25 -3.22 14.91
CA LEU A 190 -5.91 -3.64 14.49
C LEU A 190 -5.20 -4.42 15.61
N GLU A 191 -5.32 -3.96 16.86
CA GLU A 191 -4.78 -4.67 18.02
C GLU A 191 -5.37 -6.07 18.15
N SER A 192 -6.69 -6.19 18.05
CA SER A 192 -7.40 -7.48 18.10
C SER A 192 -6.95 -8.41 16.98
N LEU A 193 -6.86 -7.92 15.74
CA LEU A 193 -6.35 -8.70 14.60
C LEU A 193 -4.94 -9.24 14.86
N CYS A 194 -4.02 -8.37 15.31
CA CYS A 194 -2.64 -8.76 15.57
C CYS A 194 -2.52 -9.72 16.75
N ALA A 195 -3.27 -9.50 17.82
CA ALA A 195 -3.23 -10.28 19.06
C ALA A 195 -3.81 -11.69 18.87
N GLU A 196 -4.93 -11.81 18.14
CA GLU A 196 -5.59 -13.10 17.87
C GLU A 196 -4.84 -13.94 16.84
N ASN A 197 -4.04 -13.32 15.95
CA ASN A 197 -3.41 -13.98 14.81
C ASN A 197 -1.90 -13.74 14.77
N GLN A 198 -1.20 -14.13 15.84
CA GLN A 198 0.25 -13.90 15.99
C GLN A 198 1.11 -14.58 14.91
N ASP A 199 0.55 -15.58 14.25
CA ASP A 199 1.16 -16.33 13.14
C ASP A 199 0.84 -15.74 11.76
N VAL A 200 0.00 -14.71 11.69
CA VAL A 200 -0.35 -13.99 10.45
C VAL A 200 0.33 -12.63 10.44
N LYS A 201 0.91 -12.29 9.29
CA LYS A 201 1.60 -11.01 9.05
C LYS A 201 0.62 -9.93 8.61
N PHE A 202 0.70 -8.76 9.23
CA PHE A 202 -0.12 -7.60 8.90
C PHE A 202 0.76 -6.45 8.43
N LEU A 203 0.37 -5.83 7.32
CA LEU A 203 0.91 -4.55 6.86
C LEU A 203 -0.12 -3.47 7.20
N CYS A 204 0.30 -2.31 7.72
CA CYS A 204 -0.67 -1.26 8.05
C CYS A 204 -0.22 0.15 7.67
N THR A 205 -1.15 0.91 7.08
CA THR A 205 -1.09 2.37 6.96
C THR A 205 -2.45 2.95 7.38
N VAL A 206 -2.44 4.10 8.04
CA VAL A 206 -3.66 4.80 8.47
C VAL A 206 -3.74 6.18 7.84
N LEU A 207 -4.94 6.64 7.52
CA LEU A 207 -5.18 7.87 6.74
C LEU A 207 -5.26 9.14 7.60
N SER A 208 -5.72 9.01 8.84
CA SER A 208 -5.82 10.14 9.78
C SER A 208 -4.46 10.45 10.39
N ARG A 209 -4.13 11.74 10.49
CA ARG A 209 -2.94 12.23 11.20
C ARG A 209 -3.00 11.85 12.68
N GLU A 210 -4.20 11.92 13.26
CA GLU A 210 -4.46 11.66 14.68
C GLU A 210 -4.22 10.19 15.07
N ASN A 211 -4.26 9.25 14.12
CA ASN A 211 -3.96 7.84 14.39
C ASN A 211 -2.46 7.49 14.34
N GLN A 212 -1.58 8.39 13.86
CA GLN A 212 -0.20 8.00 13.53
C GLN A 212 0.64 7.64 14.77
N GLN A 213 0.47 8.35 15.88
CA GLN A 213 1.18 8.06 17.12
C GLN A 213 0.72 6.73 17.74
N GLU A 214 -0.59 6.52 17.82
CA GLU A 214 -1.19 5.28 18.29
C GLU A 214 -0.70 4.08 17.47
N LEU A 215 -0.71 4.20 16.13
CA LEU A 215 -0.19 3.17 15.24
C LEU A 215 1.28 2.82 15.57
N CYS A 216 2.14 3.80 15.82
CA CYS A 216 3.53 3.54 16.21
C CYS A 216 3.62 2.79 17.55
N VAL A 217 2.77 3.13 18.53
CA VAL A 217 2.75 2.43 19.82
C VAL A 217 2.30 0.98 19.65
N ILE A 218 1.29 0.73 18.81
CA ILE A 218 0.83 -0.62 18.45
C ILE A 218 1.95 -1.40 17.75
N GLY A 219 2.68 -0.78 16.81
CA GLY A 219 3.86 -1.39 16.16
C GLY A 219 4.95 -1.82 17.14
N ARG A 220 5.07 -1.16 18.31
CA ARG A 220 5.98 -1.60 19.39
C ARG A 220 5.48 -2.81 20.17
N LYS A 221 4.22 -3.21 20.02
CA LYS A 221 3.60 -4.33 20.74
C LYS A 221 3.59 -5.61 19.89
N PHE A 222 3.38 -5.48 18.58
CA PHE A 222 3.12 -6.61 17.70
C PHE A 222 4.22 -6.78 16.65
N ARG A 223 5.00 -7.88 16.77
CA ARG A 223 6.06 -8.22 15.81
C ARG A 223 5.52 -8.65 14.45
N ASN A 224 4.28 -9.10 14.40
CA ASN A 224 3.57 -9.46 13.19
C ASN A 224 2.88 -8.26 12.53
N LEU A 225 3.21 -7.01 12.94
CA LEU A 225 2.74 -5.78 12.32
C LEU A 225 3.91 -4.99 11.72
N HIS A 226 3.83 -4.70 10.42
CA HIS A 226 4.78 -3.83 9.74
C HIS A 226 4.07 -2.57 9.21
N ILE A 227 4.52 -1.41 9.68
CA ILE A 227 3.94 -0.11 9.33
C ILE A 227 4.60 0.40 8.05
N PHE A 228 3.80 0.90 7.11
CA PHE A 228 4.32 1.39 5.84
C PHE A 228 3.72 2.72 5.38
N GLY A 229 4.58 3.64 4.96
CA GLY A 229 4.28 4.81 4.16
C GLY A 229 3.41 5.91 4.76
N CYS A 230 3.21 6.97 3.96
CA CYS A 230 2.38 8.13 4.25
C CYS A 230 1.27 8.17 3.22
N TRP A 231 0.15 7.52 3.53
CA TRP A 231 -0.94 7.32 2.59
C TRP A 231 -1.74 8.59 2.29
N TRP A 232 -1.90 8.89 1.00
CA TRP A 232 -2.87 9.85 0.44
C TRP A 232 -2.86 11.23 1.11
N PHE A 233 -3.82 11.55 1.98
CA PHE A 233 -3.89 12.87 2.65
C PHE A 233 -2.74 13.12 3.64
N THR A 234 -2.02 12.08 4.04
CA THR A 234 -0.78 12.21 4.81
C THR A 234 0.47 12.33 3.93
N ASN A 235 0.33 12.22 2.61
CA ASN A 235 1.41 12.42 1.63
C ASN A 235 1.62 13.91 1.32
N ILE A 236 1.83 14.70 2.36
CA ILE A 236 2.14 16.14 2.29
C ILE A 236 3.40 16.42 3.12
N PRO A 237 4.29 17.33 2.69
CA PRO A 237 5.65 17.42 3.26
C PRO A 237 5.72 17.53 4.77
N SER A 238 4.90 18.41 5.37
CA SER A 238 4.87 18.60 6.83
C SER A 238 4.45 17.36 7.61
N ILE A 239 3.50 16.59 7.06
CA ILE A 239 2.99 15.37 7.71
C ILE A 239 3.94 14.19 7.49
N ILE A 240 4.56 14.09 6.30
CA ILE A 240 5.61 13.10 6.04
C ILE A 240 6.77 13.30 7.02
N GLU A 241 7.22 14.54 7.23
CA GLU A 241 8.30 14.84 8.16
C GLU A 241 7.93 14.45 9.59
N GLU A 242 6.77 14.91 10.09
CA GLU A 242 6.25 14.58 11.41
C GLU A 242 6.16 13.07 11.63
N MET A 243 5.53 12.34 10.70
CA MET A 243 5.36 10.89 10.78
C MET A 243 6.70 10.15 10.74
N THR A 244 7.64 10.59 9.89
CA THR A 244 8.95 9.93 9.75
C THR A 244 9.78 10.10 11.02
N ARG A 245 9.79 11.31 11.62
CA ARG A 245 10.46 11.57 12.91
C ARG A 245 9.86 10.72 14.02
N LEU A 246 8.54 10.73 14.15
CA LEU A 246 7.80 9.96 15.16
C LEU A 246 8.08 8.46 15.06
N ARG A 247 8.05 7.91 13.84
CA ARG A 247 8.34 6.48 13.60
C ARG A 247 9.78 6.14 13.91
N LEU A 248 10.76 6.95 13.51
CA LEU A 248 12.16 6.70 13.85
C LEU A 248 12.39 6.73 15.37
N GLU A 249 11.73 7.65 16.08
CA GLU A 249 11.83 7.75 17.55
C GLU A 249 11.21 6.56 18.28
N LEU A 250 10.08 6.04 17.80
CA LEU A 250 9.34 4.96 18.47
C LEU A 250 9.71 3.56 17.97
N LEU A 251 10.16 3.42 16.73
CA LEU A 251 10.36 2.13 16.05
C LEU A 251 11.80 1.92 15.56
N GLY A 252 12.68 2.93 15.65
CA GLY A 252 13.96 2.86 14.96
C GLY A 252 13.74 2.69 13.46
N THR A 253 14.43 1.73 12.83
CA THR A 253 14.33 1.47 11.37
C THR A 253 13.38 0.33 11.01
N SER A 254 12.54 -0.13 11.95
CA SER A 254 11.63 -1.27 11.77
C SER A 254 10.28 -0.90 11.12
N PHE A 255 10.32 -0.10 10.06
CA PHE A 255 9.14 0.30 9.27
C PHE A 255 9.54 0.64 7.84
N THR A 256 8.58 0.76 6.93
CA THR A 256 8.82 1.29 5.58
C THR A 256 8.38 2.74 5.50
N ALA A 257 9.30 3.62 5.12
CA ALA A 257 9.10 5.05 5.28
C ALA A 257 8.03 5.63 4.36
N GLN A 258 7.98 5.17 3.10
CA GLN A 258 7.10 5.75 2.09
C GLN A 258 6.57 4.71 1.10
N HIS A 259 5.40 4.98 0.51
CA HIS A 259 4.94 4.41 -0.76
C HIS A 259 4.40 5.54 -1.65
N SER A 260 4.39 5.33 -2.97
CA SER A 260 3.98 6.40 -3.89
C SER A 260 2.45 6.51 -4.00
N ASP A 261 1.72 5.41 -4.11
CA ASP A 261 0.29 5.43 -4.51
C ASP A 261 0.11 6.23 -5.83
N ALA A 262 1.04 6.00 -6.78
CA ALA A 262 1.03 6.67 -8.08
C ALA A 262 -0.10 6.12 -8.96
N ARG A 263 -0.94 7.01 -9.49
CA ARG A 263 -2.02 6.66 -10.44
C ARG A 263 -1.67 7.03 -11.88
N VAL A 264 -0.68 7.89 -12.05
CA VAL A 264 -0.05 8.22 -13.33
C VAL A 264 1.44 7.91 -13.20
N LEU A 265 2.01 7.25 -14.19
CA LEU A 265 3.36 6.68 -14.13
C LEU A 265 4.43 7.70 -13.71
N ASP A 266 4.43 8.90 -14.30
CA ASP A 266 5.41 9.95 -14.03
C ASP A 266 5.32 10.58 -12.63
N GLN A 267 4.28 10.25 -11.86
CA GLN A 267 4.15 10.69 -10.47
C GLN A 267 5.21 10.05 -9.58
N VAL A 268 5.71 8.86 -9.93
CA VAL A 268 6.78 8.20 -9.16
C VAL A 268 8.01 9.09 -9.06
N ILE A 269 8.30 9.89 -10.09
CA ILE A 269 9.44 10.81 -10.13
C ILE A 269 9.34 11.82 -8.99
N TYR A 270 8.26 12.62 -8.93
CA TYR A 270 8.16 13.64 -7.89
C TYR A 270 7.89 13.03 -6.51
N LYS A 271 7.09 11.95 -6.40
CA LYS A 271 6.74 11.37 -5.10
C LYS A 271 7.99 10.82 -4.38
N TRP A 272 8.86 10.13 -5.12
CA TRP A 272 10.13 9.65 -4.56
C TRP A 272 11.15 10.77 -4.39
N ASN A 273 11.24 11.73 -5.30
CA ASN A 273 12.15 12.86 -5.14
C ASN A 273 11.83 13.68 -3.89
N HIS A 274 10.56 14.05 -3.69
CA HIS A 274 10.13 14.85 -2.53
C HIS A 274 10.27 14.09 -1.23
N SER A 275 9.83 12.83 -1.19
CA SER A 275 9.91 12.03 0.03
C SER A 275 11.35 11.72 0.45
N ARG A 276 12.25 11.45 -0.51
CA ARG A 276 13.66 11.21 -0.21
C ARG A 276 14.35 12.46 0.35
N GLN A 277 14.01 13.66 -0.13
CA GLN A 277 14.56 14.89 0.45
C GLN A 277 14.18 15.00 1.93
N ILE A 278 12.91 14.80 2.27
CA ILE A 278 12.45 14.83 3.66
C ILE A 278 13.17 13.74 4.49
N MET A 279 13.32 12.54 3.95
CA MET A 279 14.06 11.46 4.63
C MET A 279 15.54 11.81 4.84
N ILE A 280 16.19 12.46 3.88
CA ILE A 280 17.58 12.92 4.03
C ILE A 280 17.69 13.86 5.21
N ASP A 281 16.81 14.87 5.29
CA ASP A 281 16.84 15.88 6.36
C ASP A 281 16.60 15.21 7.73
N VAL A 282 15.56 14.37 7.83
CA VAL A 282 15.23 13.67 9.07
C VAL A 282 16.32 12.69 9.52
N LEU A 283 16.85 11.88 8.61
CA LEU A 283 17.89 10.90 8.95
C LEU A 283 19.21 11.60 9.32
N THR A 284 19.54 12.69 8.63
CA THR A 284 20.73 13.50 8.96
C THR A 284 20.66 14.00 10.40
N ASP A 285 19.51 14.52 10.84
CA ASP A 285 19.31 14.94 12.22
C ASP A 285 19.50 13.77 13.21
N LYS A 286 18.86 12.61 12.94
CA LYS A 286 18.92 11.45 13.83
C LYS A 286 20.33 10.86 13.94
N TYR A 287 21.04 10.76 12.83
CA TYR A 287 22.42 10.28 12.81
C TYR A 287 23.40 11.28 13.42
N THR A 288 23.16 12.58 13.28
CA THR A 288 23.95 13.62 13.96
C THR A 288 23.82 13.50 15.47
N HIS A 289 22.60 13.36 15.99
CA HIS A 289 22.39 13.12 17.42
C HIS A 289 23.06 11.84 17.90
N LEU A 290 22.95 10.75 17.12
CA LEU A 290 23.61 9.49 17.44
C LEU A 290 25.13 9.67 17.53
N SER A 291 25.75 10.34 16.56
CA SER A 291 27.18 10.63 16.55
C SER A 291 27.62 11.49 17.74
N GLN A 292 26.79 12.46 18.17
CA GLN A 292 27.08 13.32 19.34
C GLN A 292 27.13 12.54 20.66
N THR A 293 26.50 11.35 20.73
CA THR A 293 26.63 10.46 21.90
C THR A 293 27.97 9.72 21.97
N GLY A 294 28.84 9.87 20.96
CA GLY A 294 30.08 9.11 20.80
C GLY A 294 29.88 7.77 20.07
N TRP A 295 28.69 7.52 19.52
CA TRP A 295 28.43 6.31 18.74
C TRP A 295 29.20 6.31 17.41
N PRO A 296 29.97 5.25 17.08
CA PRO A 296 30.71 5.17 15.83
C PRO A 296 29.77 4.86 14.66
N LEU A 297 29.43 5.89 13.88
CA LEU A 297 28.62 5.74 12.68
C LEU A 297 29.48 5.33 11.48
N THR A 298 28.98 4.41 10.65
CA THR A 298 29.66 3.96 9.42
C THR A 298 28.72 4.05 8.22
N ASP A 299 29.30 4.26 7.03
CA ASP A 299 28.55 4.29 5.77
C ASP A 299 27.75 3.01 5.54
N GLN A 300 28.31 1.85 5.93
CA GLN A 300 27.63 0.56 5.82
C GLN A 300 26.38 0.48 6.71
N ALA A 301 26.43 1.03 7.92
CA ALA A 301 25.28 1.08 8.81
C ALA A 301 24.18 1.99 8.25
N ILE A 302 24.54 3.17 7.76
CA ILE A 302 23.60 4.10 7.11
C ILE A 302 22.96 3.44 5.89
N GLN A 303 23.75 2.81 5.02
CA GLN A 303 23.24 2.16 3.81
C GLN A 303 22.25 1.04 4.13
N ARG A 304 22.55 0.20 5.13
CA ARG A 304 21.65 -0.86 5.59
C ARG A 304 20.33 -0.28 6.07
N ASP A 305 20.38 0.75 6.92
CA ASP A 305 19.20 1.36 7.52
C ASP A 305 18.33 2.05 6.46
N VAL A 306 18.94 2.80 5.53
CA VAL A 306 18.25 3.43 4.40
C VAL A 306 17.61 2.38 3.49
N ASN A 307 18.32 1.28 3.18
CA ASN A 307 17.76 0.19 2.38
C ASN A 307 16.54 -0.44 3.05
N ASN A 308 16.60 -0.67 4.37
CA ASN A 308 15.47 -1.21 5.13
C ASN A 308 14.25 -0.28 5.04
N LEU A 309 14.43 1.03 5.26
CA LEU A 309 13.37 2.04 5.21
C LEU A 309 12.77 2.21 3.81
N LEU A 310 13.56 1.99 2.75
CA LEU A 310 13.18 2.21 1.34
C LEU A 310 12.71 0.94 0.60
N GLY A 311 12.45 -0.16 1.33
CA GLY A 311 11.73 -1.30 0.78
C GLY A 311 12.32 -2.68 1.10
N ALA A 312 13.60 -2.76 1.48
CA ALA A 312 14.19 -4.07 1.80
C ALA A 312 13.52 -4.70 3.04
N GLY A 313 13.17 -3.90 4.04
CA GLY A 313 12.43 -4.39 5.22
C GLY A 313 11.00 -4.82 4.89
N PHE A 314 10.36 -4.16 3.92
CA PHE A 314 9.03 -4.55 3.43
C PHE A 314 9.08 -5.91 2.73
N GLU A 315 10.04 -6.09 1.83
CA GLU A 315 10.20 -7.34 1.09
C GLU A 315 10.54 -8.51 2.01
N GLU A 316 11.43 -8.29 2.98
CA GLU A 316 11.76 -9.29 3.98
C GLU A 316 10.53 -9.67 4.82
N PHE A 317 9.69 -8.69 5.20
CA PHE A 317 8.45 -8.97 5.90
C PHE A 317 7.43 -9.74 5.03
N CYS A 318 7.46 -9.57 3.70
CA CYS A 318 6.55 -10.28 2.80
C CYS A 318 6.95 -11.74 2.53
N ARG A 319 8.22 -12.10 2.72
CA ARG A 319 8.72 -13.49 2.58
C ARG A 319 8.22 -14.39 3.71
#